data_AF-A0A0C1U4C7-F1
#
_entry.id   AF-A0A0C1U4C7-F1
#
_cell.length_a   1.000
_cell.length_b   1.000
_cell.length_c   1.000
_cell.angle_alpha   90.00
_cell.angle_beta   90.00
_cell.angle_gamma   90.00
#
_symmetry.space_group_name_H-M   'P 1'
#
loop_
_entity.id
_entity.type
_entity.pdbx_description
1 polymer ?
#
loop_
_entity_poly.entity_id
_entity_poly.type
_entity_poly.pdbx_seq_one_letter_code
_entity_poly.pdbx_strand_id
1 'polypeptide(L)' 'MLYNLLKNLINAKRFEKEDMTNKLNVFFTFNQLEVEQYQELLEKVNVQ' A
#
# COMPACT_ATOMS: atom_id res chain seq x y z
N MET A 1 6.93 -3.74 9.93
CA MET A 1 6.21 -2.64 10.61
C MET A 1 5.47 -1.75 9.61
N LEU A 2 6.13 -1.25 8.57
CA LEU A 2 5.51 -0.43 7.52
C LEU A 2 4.37 -1.15 6.77
N TYR A 3 4.59 -2.41 6.35
CA TYR A 3 3.57 -3.22 5.68
C TYR A 3 2.26 -3.32 6.49
N ASN A 4 2.33 -3.61 7.80
CA ASN A 4 1.14 -3.68 8.66
C ASN A 4 0.45 -2.31 8.78
N LEU A 5 1.22 -1.22 8.80
CA LEU A 5 0.69 0.14 8.86
C LEU A 5 -0.08 0.45 7.57
N LEU A 6 0.50 0.17 6.41
CA LEU A 6 -0.15 0.32 5.10
C LEU A 6 -1.41 -0.54 5.00
N LYS A 7 -1.35 -1.80 5.41
CA LYS A 7 -2.50 -2.71 5.45
C LYS A 7 -3.64 -2.16 6.30
N ASN A 8 -3.33 -1.61 7.48
CA ASN A 8 -4.32 -0.97 8.34
C ASN A 8 -4.92 0.29 7.72
N LEU A 9 -4.11 1.09 7.04
CA LEU A 9 -4.59 2.29 6.34
C LEU A 9 -5.51 1.93 5.16
N ILE A 10 -5.19 0.89 4.39
CA ILE A 10 -6.08 0.34 3.35
C ILE A 10 -7.38 -0.11 4.02
N ASN A 11 -7.31 -0.98 5.03
CA ASN A 11 -8.52 -1.50 5.70
C ASN A 11 -9.41 -0.40 6.30
N ALA A 12 -8.82 0.71 6.74
CA ALA A 12 -9.55 1.85 7.29
C ALA A 12 -10.36 2.63 6.23
N LYS A 13 -10.18 2.36 4.92
CA LYS A 13 -10.85 3.07 3.79
C LYS A 13 -10.74 4.60 3.89
N ARG A 14 -9.69 5.11 4.54
CA ARG A 14 -9.47 6.56 4.77
C ARG A 14 -8.66 7.23 3.66
N PHE A 15 -8.37 6.51 2.59
CA PHE A 15 -7.52 6.98 1.49
C PHE A 15 -8.22 6.69 0.17
N GLU A 16 -8.06 7.60 -0.79
CA GLU A 16 -8.44 7.31 -2.15
C GLU A 16 -7.48 6.27 -2.77
N LYS A 17 -8.00 5.52 -3.73
CA LYS A 17 -7.26 4.47 -4.45
C LYS A 17 -5.94 4.99 -5.02
N GLU A 18 -5.99 6.15 -5.68
CA GLU A 18 -4.81 6.79 -6.27
C GLU A 18 -3.81 7.24 -5.20
N ASP A 19 -4.27 7.86 -4.12
CA ASP A 19 -3.44 8.29 -3.00
C ASP A 19 -2.69 7.10 -2.38
N MET A 20 -3.37 5.97 -2.20
CA MET A 20 -2.74 4.80 -1.62
C MET A 20 -1.77 4.13 -2.58
N THR A 21 -2.13 4.07 -3.86
CA THR A 21 -1.23 3.56 -4.92
C THR A 21 0.05 4.39 -5.01
N ASN A 22 -0.07 5.72 -4.97
CA ASN A 22 1.08 6.64 -4.94
C ASN A 22 1.95 6.43 -3.71
N LYS A 23 1.35 6.25 -2.52
CA LYS A 23 2.12 5.92 -1.30
C LYS A 23 2.87 4.60 -1.46
N LEU A 24 2.20 3.55 -1.93
CA LEU A 24 2.84 2.24 -2.16
C LEU A 24 4.00 2.35 -3.15
N ASN A 25 3.83 3.09 -4.25
CA ASN A 25 4.89 3.37 -5.22
C ASN A 25 6.08 4.08 -4.60
N VAL A 26 5.85 5.09 -3.76
CA VAL A 26 6.90 5.82 -3.06
C VAL A 26 7.66 4.88 -2.14
N PHE A 27 6.97 4.15 -1.26
CA PHE A 27 7.60 3.21 -0.34
C PHE A 27 8.37 2.09 -1.06
N PHE A 28 7.85 1.61 -2.19
CA PHE A 28 8.53 0.66 -3.05
C PHE A 28 9.79 1.26 -3.71
N THR A 29 9.70 2.48 -4.24
CA THR A 29 10.84 3.20 -4.85
C THR A 29 11.98 3.43 -3.87
N PHE A 30 11.66 3.65 -2.59
CA PHE A 30 12.65 3.79 -1.52
C PHE A 30 13.15 2.44 -0.96
N ASN A 31 12.86 1.32 -1.62
CA ASN A 31 13.17 -0.04 -1.15
C ASN A 31 12.69 -0.31 0.28
N GLN A 32 11.63 0.37 0.73
CA GLN A 32 11.01 0.16 2.04
C GLN A 32 9.92 -0.91 2.03
N LEU A 33 9.49 -1.32 0.84
CA LEU A 33 8.58 -2.43 0.58
C LEU A 33 9.26 -3.43 -0.34
N GLU A 34 9.12 -4.70 -0.02
CA GLU A 34 9.46 -5.76 -0.96
C GLU A 34 8.39 -5.88 -2.05
N VAL A 35 8.79 -6.44 -3.21
CA VAL A 35 7.89 -6.62 -4.37
C VAL A 35 6.62 -7.38 -3.99
N GLU A 36 6.76 -8.47 -3.21
CA GLU A 36 5.64 -9.29 -2.75
C GLU A 36 4.66 -8.49 -1.88
N GLN A 37 5.20 -7.71 -0.94
CA GLN A 37 4.42 -6.86 -0.05
C GLN A 37 3.71 -5.74 -0.80
N TYR A 38 4.39 -5.13 -1.76
CA TYR A 38 3.83 -4.09 -2.62
C TYR A 38 2.67 -4.63 -3.46
N GLN A 39 2.85 -5.79 -4.11
CA GLN A 39 1.79 -6.43 -4.90
C GLN A 39 0.57 -6.78 -4.06
N GLU A 40 0.73 -7.39 -2.88
CA GLU A 40 -0.39 -7.74 -2.01
C GLU A 40 -1.17 -6.49 -1.54
N LEU A 41 -0.45 -5.42 -1.19
CA LEU A 41 -1.08 -4.16 -0.78
C LEU A 41 -1.79 -3.49 -1.96
N LEU A 42 -1.19 -3.51 -3.16
CA LEU A 42 -1.76 -2.94 -4.37
C LEU A 42 -3.04 -3.68 -4.78
N GLU A 43 -3.07 -5.01 -4.71
CA GLU A 43 -4.29 -5.80 -4.94
C GLU A 43 -5.39 -5.42 -3.95
N LYS A 44 -5.07 -5.27 -2.65
CA LYS A 44 -6.04 -4.84 -1.64
C LYS A 44 -6.59 -3.44 -1.91
N VAL A 45 -5.74 -2.52 -2.38
CA VAL A 45 -6.17 -1.20 -2.83
C VAL A 45 -7.07 -1.31 -4.05
N ASN A 46 -6.73 -2.15 -5.02
CA ASN A 46 -7.51 -2.34 -6.26
C ASN A 46 -8.88 -2.99 -6.04
N VAL A 47 -9.01 -3.86 -5.03
CA VAL A 47 -10.27 -4.53 -4.66
C VAL A 47 -11.18 -3.62 -3.81
N GLN A 48 -10.63 -2.54 -3.25
CA GLN A 48 -11.36 -1.58 -2.42
C GLN A 48 -12.36 -0.72 -3.19
#